data_AF-A0AAN4TNQ7-F1
#
_entry.id   AF-A0AAN4TNQ7-F1
#
_cell.length_a   1.000
_cell.length_b   1.000
_cell.length_c   1.000
_cell.angle_alpha   90.00
_cell.angle_beta   90.00
_cell.angle_gamma   90.00
#
_symmetry.space_group_name_H-M   'P 1'
#
loop_
_entity.id
_entity.type
_entity.pdbx_description
1 polymer ?
#
loop_
_entity_poly.entity_id
_entity_poly.type
_entity_poly.pdbx_seq_one_letter_code
_entity_poly.pdbx_strand_id
1 'polypeptide(L)'
;MNNGRDHRIDFFRGLALIFIFWDHVPDNPLAQLTVRNFGFSDAAEIFVFLAGYASILAYGRIARRDGMLVAGVRILRRTWVLYVVHIFLLTLLMGIVFVANNHVETRDMVQ
;
A
#
# COMPACT_ATOMS: atom_id res chain seq x y z
N MET A 1 8.05 28.89 4.60
CA MET A 1 7.03 27.91 5.04
C MET A 1 7.46 26.52 4.59
N ASN A 2 8.34 25.84 5.33
CA ASN A 2 8.71 24.46 4.99
C ASN A 2 7.62 23.53 5.52
N ASN A 3 6.67 23.18 4.66
CA ASN A 3 5.63 22.19 4.94
C ASN A 3 6.29 20.85 5.27
N GLY A 4 6.48 20.59 6.57
CA GLY A 4 7.24 19.46 7.11
C GLY A 4 6.63 18.10 6.80
N ARG A 5 6.97 17.56 5.63
CA ARG A 5 7.01 16.11 5.37
C ARG A 5 8.38 15.60 5.75
N ASP A 6 8.43 14.55 6.56
CA ASP A 6 9.70 13.89 6.84
C ASP A 6 10.06 12.95 5.68
N HIS A 7 10.98 13.40 4.83
CA HIS A 7 11.45 12.64 3.67
C HIS A 7 12.13 11.32 4.03
N ARG A 8 12.59 11.15 5.28
CA ARG A 8 13.20 9.89 5.75
C ARG A 8 12.16 8.79 5.79
N ILE A 9 10.97 9.12 6.28
CA ILE A 9 9.85 8.18 6.34
C ILE A 9 9.44 7.74 4.94
N ASP A 10 9.39 8.67 4.00
CA ASP A 10 9.05 8.37 2.60
C ASP A 10 10.12 7.48 1.94
N PHE A 11 11.41 7.73 2.21
CA PHE A 11 12.52 6.89 1.74
C PHE A 11 12.43 5.45 2.28
N PHE A 12 12.27 5.27 3.59
CA PHE A 12 12.18 3.93 4.19
C PHE A 12 10.92 3.18 3.77
N ARG A 13 9.81 3.88 3.53
CA ARG A 13 8.60 3.27 2.95
C ARG A 13 8.83 2.77 1.52
N GLY A 14 9.56 3.55 0.70
CA GLY A 14 9.96 3.14 -0.64
C GLY A 14 10.88 1.93 -0.63
N LEU A 15 11.87 1.92 0.27
CA LEU A 15 12.78 0.78 0.44
C LEU A 15 12.03 -0.50 0.87
N ALA A 16 11.07 -0.37 1.79
CA ALA A 16 10.24 -1.50 2.22
C ALA A 16 9.38 -2.08 1.07
N LEU A 17 8.86 -1.22 0.17
CA LEU A 17 8.15 -1.68 -1.03
C LEU A 17 9.05 -2.51 -1.97
N ILE A 18 10.32 -2.13 -2.12
CA ILE A 18 11.29 -2.89 -2.94
C ILE A 18 11.53 -4.27 -2.34
N PHE A 19 11.70 -4.35 -1.01
CA PHE A 19 11.89 -5.62 -0.33
C PHE A 19 10.66 -6.53 -0.41
N ILE A 20 9.45 -6.00 -0.21
CA ILE A 20 8.20 -6.77 -0.39
C ILE A 20 8.09 -7.35 -1.81
N PHE A 21 8.36 -6.53 -2.83
CA PHE A 21 8.31 -6.97 -4.22
C PHE A 21 9.26 -8.13 -4.46
N TRP A 22 10.51 -7.94 -4.07
CA TRP A 22 11.56 -8.91 -4.22
C TRP A 22 11.25 -10.21 -3.46
N ASP A 23 10.67 -10.14 -2.26
CA ASP A 23 10.25 -11.31 -1.47
C ASP A 23 9.13 -12.14 -2.13
N HIS A 24 8.35 -11.54 -3.02
CA HIS A 24 7.21 -12.19 -3.67
C HIS A 24 7.49 -12.61 -5.13
N VAL A 25 8.67 -12.31 -5.69
CA VAL A 25 9.07 -12.79 -7.02
C VAL A 25 9.69 -14.20 -6.91
N PRO A 26 9.08 -15.24 -7.50
CA PRO A 26 9.64 -16.60 -7.51
C PRO A 26 10.99 -16.64 -8.24
N ASP A 27 11.91 -17.50 -7.78
CA ASP A 27 13.25 -17.72 -8.38
C ASP A 27 14.20 -16.51 -8.43
N ASN A 28 13.96 -15.49 -7.60
CA ASN A 28 14.86 -14.35 -7.51
C ASN A 28 16.04 -14.68 -6.57
N PRO A 29 17.31 -14.76 -7.03
CA PRO A 29 18.47 -15.04 -6.16
C PRO A 29 18.69 -13.95 -5.11
N LEU A 30 18.16 -12.78 -5.40
CA LEU A 30 18.11 -11.66 -4.52
C LEU A 30 17.24 -12.02 -3.28
N ALA A 31 16.18 -12.84 -3.35
CA ALA A 31 15.26 -13.19 -2.22
C ALA A 31 15.93 -13.74 -0.95
N GLN A 32 17.24 -14.01 -1.00
CA GLN A 32 18.06 -14.36 0.15
C GLN A 32 18.59 -13.17 0.96
N LEU A 33 18.58 -11.95 0.40
CA LEU A 33 19.09 -10.71 0.99
C LEU A 33 17.99 -9.85 1.64
N THR A 34 16.74 -10.30 1.58
CA THR A 34 15.59 -9.64 2.19
C THR A 34 15.43 -10.01 3.67
N VAL A 35 14.79 -9.11 4.41
CA VAL A 35 14.67 -9.16 5.88
C VAL A 35 14.00 -10.46 6.36
N ARG A 36 13.20 -11.09 5.50
CA ARG A 36 12.56 -12.40 5.72
C ARG A 36 13.53 -13.55 6.02
N ASN A 37 14.77 -13.50 5.52
CA ASN A 37 15.80 -14.51 5.82
C ASN A 37 16.75 -14.11 6.96
N PHE A 38 16.71 -12.88 7.45
CA PHE A 38 17.67 -12.35 8.44
C PHE A 38 17.02 -11.97 9.79
N GLY A 39 15.69 -11.97 9.91
CA GLY A 39 14.99 -11.59 11.14
C GLY A 39 13.63 -12.27 11.33
N PHE A 40 13.09 -12.16 12.54
CA PHE A 40 11.76 -12.66 12.93
C PHE A 40 10.59 -11.91 12.24
N SER A 41 10.90 -10.86 11.46
CA SER A 41 9.95 -9.90 10.90
C SER A 41 10.16 -9.68 9.40
N ASP A 42 9.07 -9.70 8.62
CA ASP A 42 9.10 -9.52 7.16
C ASP A 42 9.11 -8.02 6.78
N ALA A 43 9.52 -7.69 5.54
CA ALA A 43 9.48 -6.34 4.98
C ALA A 43 8.06 -5.73 5.00
N ALA A 44 7.03 -6.58 4.94
CA ALA A 44 5.63 -6.17 5.11
C ALA A 44 5.37 -5.53 6.50
N GLU A 45 5.94 -6.08 7.56
CA GLU A 45 5.73 -5.60 8.93
C GLU A 45 6.42 -4.25 9.14
N ILE A 46 7.61 -4.06 8.58
CA ILE A 46 8.32 -2.77 8.57
C ILE A 46 7.50 -1.71 7.84
N PHE A 47 6.90 -2.06 6.70
CA PHE A 47 6.03 -1.14 5.94
C PHE A 47 4.79 -0.73 6.74
N VAL A 48 4.14 -1.68 7.41
CA VAL A 48 2.98 -1.43 8.28
C VAL A 48 3.35 -0.54 9.47
N PHE A 49 4.49 -0.80 10.11
CA PHE A 49 5.00 0.02 11.21
C PHE A 49 5.23 1.47 10.78
N LEU A 50 5.94 1.68 9.65
CA LEU A 50 6.19 3.01 9.09
C LEU A 50 4.90 3.74 8.72
N ALA A 51 3.89 3.02 8.19
CA ALA A 51 2.58 3.60 7.90
C ALA A 51 1.86 4.07 9.18
N GLY A 52 1.94 3.31 10.28
CA GLY A 52 1.43 3.70 11.59
C GLY A 52 2.13 4.94 12.15
N TYR A 53 3.47 4.98 12.07
CA TYR A 53 4.27 6.12 12.51
C TYR A 53 3.97 7.39 11.72
N ALA A 54 3.86 7.29 10.39
CA ALA A 54 3.44 8.42 9.55
C ALA A 54 2.03 8.91 9.90
N SER A 55 1.12 7.99 10.20
CA SER A 55 -0.26 8.31 10.55
C SER A 55 -0.37 9.09 11.86
N ILE A 56 0.43 8.74 12.89
CA ILE A 56 0.42 9.50 14.14
C ILE A 56 1.07 10.88 14.00
N LEU A 57 2.07 11.04 13.12
CA LEU A 57 2.63 12.37 12.83
C LEU A 57 1.63 13.28 12.09
N ALA A 58 0.83 12.70 11.18
CA ALA A 58 -0.19 13.42 10.43
C ALA A 58 -1.43 13.77 11.26
N TYR A 59 -1.98 12.79 11.99
CA TYR A 59 -3.25 12.93 12.71
C TYR A 59 -3.09 13.14 14.22
N GLY A 60 -1.93 12.88 14.81
CA GLY A 60 -1.71 13.03 16.26
C GLY A 60 -1.82 14.48 16.74
N ARG A 61 -1.41 15.45 15.91
CA ARG A 61 -1.67 16.87 16.21
C ARG A 61 -3.16 17.21 16.21
N ILE A 62 -3.93 16.62 15.29
CA ILE A 62 -5.38 16.79 15.21
C ILE A 62 -6.05 16.10 16.41
N ALA A 63 -5.61 14.89 16.78
CA ALA A 63 -6.14 14.16 17.93
C ALA A 63 -5.92 14.90 19.25
N ARG A 64 -4.75 15.54 19.44
CA ARG A 64 -4.47 16.35 20.63
C ARG A 64 -5.23 17.68 20.67
N ARG A 65 -5.50 18.30 19.52
CA ARG A 65 -6.17 19.61 19.45
C ARG A 65 -7.69 19.51 19.43
N ASP A 66 -8.23 18.60 18.60
CA ASP A 66 -9.66 18.47 18.30
C ASP A 66 -10.29 17.22 18.95
N GLY A 67 -9.50 16.40 19.65
CA GLY A 67 -9.93 15.18 20.31
C GLY A 67 -9.85 13.92 19.43
N MET A 68 -9.79 12.75 20.09
CA MET A 68 -9.62 11.46 19.41
C MET A 68 -10.79 11.12 18.48
N LEU A 69 -12.03 11.49 18.85
CA LEU A 69 -13.22 11.26 18.04
C LEU A 69 -13.16 12.01 16.70
N VAL A 70 -12.76 13.29 16.72
CA VAL A 70 -12.67 14.12 15.50
C VAL A 70 -11.56 13.61 14.58
N ALA A 71 -10.41 13.22 15.15
CA ALA A 71 -9.33 12.58 14.40
C ALA A 71 -9.79 11.26 13.76
N GLY A 72 -10.50 10.41 14.52
CA GLY A 72 -11.06 9.14 14.06
C GLY A 72 -12.03 9.33 12.89
N VAL A 73 -12.98 10.26 12.99
CA VAL A 73 -13.94 10.56 11.90
C VAL A 73 -13.22 11.04 10.64
N ARG A 74 -12.18 11.87 10.76
CA ARG A 74 -11.39 12.32 9.61
C ARG A 74 -10.65 11.17 8.93
N ILE A 75 -10.04 10.29 9.71
CA ILE A 75 -9.38 9.09 9.19
C ILE A 75 -10.41 8.20 8.49
N LEU A 76 -11.54 7.89 9.13
CA LEU A 76 -12.59 7.06 8.58
C LEU A 76 -13.17 7.63 7.29
N ARG A 77 -13.41 8.95 7.21
CA ARG A 77 -13.86 9.59 5.98
C ARG A 77 -12.87 9.38 4.84
N ARG A 78 -11.57 9.52 5.11
CA ARG A 78 -10.53 9.30 4.10
C ARG A 78 -10.47 7.82 3.69
N THR A 79 -10.51 6.90 4.65
CA THR A 79 -10.54 5.45 4.39
C THR A 79 -11.75 5.09 3.54
N TRP A 80 -12.93 5.64 3.86
CA TRP A 80 -14.16 5.45 3.09
C TRP A 80 -13.99 5.88 1.63
N VAL A 81 -13.47 7.09 1.38
CA VAL A 81 -13.22 7.57 0.01
C VAL A 81 -12.27 6.64 -0.74
N LEU A 82 -11.16 6.25 -0.12
CA LEU A 82 -10.19 5.34 -0.74
C LEU A 82 -10.81 3.97 -1.04
N TYR A 83 -11.65 3.46 -0.15
CA TYR A 83 -12.32 2.18 -0.31
C TYR A 83 -13.35 2.20 -1.45
N VAL A 84 -14.18 3.24 -1.51
CA VAL A 84 -15.14 3.43 -2.60
C VAL A 84 -14.44 3.57 -3.95
N VAL A 85 -13.37 4.38 -4.01
CA VAL A 85 -12.55 4.53 -5.22
C VAL A 85 -11.91 3.20 -5.62
N HIS A 86 -11.41 2.42 -4.65
CA HIS A 86 -10.82 1.12 -4.92
C HIS A 86 -11.82 0.13 -5.52
N ILE A 87 -13.02 0.00 -4.92
CA ILE A 87 -14.09 -0.84 -5.45
C ILE A 87 -14.48 -0.39 -6.85
N PHE A 88 -14.69 0.91 -7.05
CA PHE A 88 -15.07 1.46 -8.34
C PHE A 88 -14.02 1.13 -9.42
N LEU A 89 -12.74 1.37 -9.14
CA LEU A 89 -11.65 1.07 -10.08
C LEU A 89 -11.52 -0.43 -10.34
N LEU A 90 -11.69 -1.28 -9.32
CA LEU A 90 -11.66 -2.73 -9.47
C LEU A 90 -12.82 -3.22 -10.35
N THR A 91 -14.03 -2.72 -10.13
CA THR A 91 -15.20 -3.05 -10.95
C THR A 91 -15.03 -2.55 -12.39
N LEU A 92 -14.51 -1.34 -12.57
CA LEU A 92 -14.21 -0.79 -13.90
C LEU A 92 -13.18 -1.67 -14.64
N LEU A 93 -12.09 -2.04 -13.96
CA LEU A 93 -11.07 -2.93 -14.51
C LEU A 93 -11.67 -4.29 -14.89
N MET A 94 -12.48 -4.90 -14.01
CA MET A 94 -13.17 -6.17 -14.33
C MET A 94 -14.09 -6.03 -15.54
N GLY A 95 -14.83 -4.92 -15.65
CA GLY A 95 -15.66 -4.64 -16.82
C GLY A 95 -14.85 -4.53 -18.11
N ILE A 96 -13.71 -3.83 -18.07
CA ILE A 96 -12.79 -3.72 -19.21
C ILE A 96 -12.24 -5.10 -19.59
N VAL A 97 -11.77 -5.88 -18.62
CA VAL A 97 -11.23 -7.23 -18.85
C VAL A 97 -12.30 -8.15 -19.44
N PHE A 98 -13.54 -8.09 -18.94
CA PHE A 98 -14.64 -8.89 -19.46
C PHE A 98 -15.00 -8.52 -20.91
N VAL A 99 -15.10 -7.22 -21.21
CA VAL A 99 -15.37 -6.75 -22.58
C VAL A 99 -14.23 -7.10 -23.51
N ALA A 100 -12.98 -6.88 -23.09
CA ALA A 100 -11.80 -7.25 -23.87
C ALA A 100 -11.76 -8.76 -24.13
N ASN A 101 -12.05 -9.59 -23.14
CA ASN A 101 -12.10 -11.04 -23.28
C ASN A 101 -13.20 -11.49 -24.26
N ASN A 102 -14.34 -10.80 -24.31
CA ASN A 102 -15.39 -11.11 -25.29
C ASN A 102 -15.04 -10.66 -26.73
N HIS A 103 -14.14 -9.69 -26.90
CA HIS A 103 -13.73 -9.18 -28.21
C HIS A 103 -12.43 -9.81 -28.74
N VAL A 104 -11.61 -10.37 -27.85
CA VAL A 104 -10.46 -11.18 -28.22
C VAL A 104 -11.01 -12.59 -28.44
N GLU A 105 -11.24 -12.97 -29.70
CA GLU A 105 -11.41 -14.38 -30.08
C GLU A 105 -10.33 -15.18 -29.36
N THR A 106 -10.73 -16.22 -28.62
CA THR A 106 -9.84 -17.10 -27.87
C THR A 106 -8.81 -17.69 -28.83
N ARG A 107 -7.67 -17.01 -28.97
CA ARG A 107 -6.48 -17.63 -29.51
C ARG A 107 -6.02 -18.57 -28.42
N ASP A 108 -6.40 -19.84 -28.57
CA ASP A 108 -5.97 -20.95 -27.75
C ASP A 108 -4.43 -20.92 -27.69
N MET A 109 -3.88 -20.27 -26.66
CA MET A 109 -2.45 -20.27 -26.37
C MET A 109 -2.05 -21.49 -25.53
N VAL A 110 -2.94 -22.49 -25.46
CA VAL A 110 -2.67 -23.80 -24.89
C VAL A 110 -2.40 -24.75 -26.06
N GLN A 111 -1.13 -24.82 -26.45
CA GLN A 111 -0.53 -26.00 -27.07
C GLN A 111 0.56 -26.52 -26.15
#